data_AF-A0A060SUR7-F1
#
_entry.id   AF-A0A060SUR7-F1
#
_cell.length_a   1.000
_cell.length_b   1.000
_cell.length_c   1.000
_cell.angle_alpha   90.00
_cell.angle_beta   90.00
_cell.angle_gamma   90.00
#
_symmetry.space_group_name_H-M   'P 1'
#
loop_
_entity.id
_entity.type
_entity.pdbx_description
1 polymer ?
#
loop_
_entity_poly.entity_id
_entity_poly.type
_entity_poly.pdbx_seq_one_letter_code
_entity_poly.pdbx_strand_id
1 'polypeptide(L)'
;MPDILVVGATGFTGRLITRYLLDHPQRTSYTLGIGVRSKSKGKALKKALSLDDSVNIVLLDITRYDEVEAAVKNTNLVINAVGPFWNSGEAIVQACVHHGKKYVDITGEALFIRELIDRYDELATKTSAIIVPACGFDCVPADLAVYLSNQTLKRALGPYTDLGLSQTFYSVNFEFSGGSRATLMSMYEDAPRDKFRESYQDYALSPVRGFRSPCLHLPRPVPLHSPPIFAAPYVMAGIDRAVVQRTFGLNQLKFSTARMLQGEKSGREQEQLLRPLTYGSQFRYGEFLFTGSGGYYRALLHSVFMILTLILLRLPAASDLNLDSLLAAFLC
;
A
#
# COMPACT_ATOMS: atom_id res chain seq x y z
N MET A 1 -3.68 -27.37 -11.61
CA MET A 1 -4.03 -26.27 -10.68
C MET A 1 -3.33 -25.02 -11.15
N PRO A 2 -3.90 -23.83 -10.93
CA PRO A 2 -3.44 -22.61 -11.58
C PRO A 2 -2.13 -22.10 -10.99
N ASP A 3 -1.24 -21.57 -11.84
CA ASP A 3 -0.02 -20.88 -11.42
C ASP A 3 -0.37 -19.59 -10.65
N ILE A 4 -1.33 -18.83 -11.19
CA ILE A 4 -1.80 -17.56 -10.63
C ILE A 4 -3.26 -17.72 -10.18
N LEU A 5 -3.53 -17.45 -8.90
CA LEU A 5 -4.88 -17.42 -8.35
C LEU A 5 -5.29 -15.99 -8.00
N VAL A 6 -6.34 -15.49 -8.66
CA VAL A 6 -6.96 -14.20 -8.33
C VAL A 6 -8.08 -14.43 -7.32
N VAL A 7 -7.88 -13.97 -6.09
CA VAL A 7 -8.89 -14.00 -5.03
C VAL A 7 -9.63 -12.67 -5.02
N GLY A 8 -10.97 -12.72 -4.99
CA GLY A 8 -11.79 -11.51 -5.16
C GLY A 8 -12.08 -11.14 -6.61
N ALA A 9 -11.96 -12.09 -7.55
CA ALA A 9 -12.19 -11.87 -8.99
C ALA A 9 -13.61 -11.37 -9.33
N THR A 10 -14.58 -11.56 -8.42
CA THR A 10 -15.95 -11.02 -8.56
C THR A 10 -16.09 -9.56 -8.11
N GLY A 11 -15.06 -8.95 -7.52
CA GLY A 11 -15.04 -7.53 -7.14
C GLY A 11 -14.67 -6.62 -8.32
N PHE A 12 -14.74 -5.30 -8.12
CA PHE A 12 -14.38 -4.33 -9.16
C PHE A 12 -12.92 -4.49 -9.61
N THR A 13 -11.96 -4.36 -8.70
CA THR A 13 -10.53 -4.47 -9.03
C THR A 13 -10.15 -5.89 -9.44
N GLY A 14 -10.72 -6.92 -8.82
CA GLY A 14 -10.49 -8.31 -9.21
C GLY A 14 -10.89 -8.61 -10.65
N ARG A 15 -11.97 -8.00 -11.17
CA ARG A 15 -12.33 -8.10 -12.60
C ARG A 15 -11.29 -7.44 -13.50
N LEU A 16 -10.79 -6.27 -13.13
CA LEU A 16 -9.76 -5.55 -13.88
C LEU A 16 -8.45 -6.36 -13.93
N ILE A 17 -8.01 -6.90 -12.80
CA ILE A 17 -6.85 -7.79 -12.69
C ILE A 17 -7.04 -9.03 -13.58
N THR A 18 -8.21 -9.67 -13.48
CA THR A 18 -8.51 -10.87 -14.28
C THR A 18 -8.43 -10.55 -15.77
N ARG A 19 -9.03 -9.44 -16.22
CA ARG A 19 -8.98 -9.02 -17.63
C ARG A 19 -7.56 -8.71 -18.10
N TYR A 20 -6.80 -7.96 -17.29
CA TYR A 20 -5.40 -7.67 -17.60
C TYR A 20 -4.57 -8.95 -17.78
N LEU A 21 -4.75 -9.95 -16.92
CA LEU A 21 -4.04 -11.23 -17.03
C LEU A 21 -4.48 -12.07 -18.23
N LEU A 22 -5.68 -11.87 -18.78
CA LEU A 22 -6.10 -12.55 -20.01
C LEU A 22 -5.46 -11.91 -21.24
N ASP A 23 -5.46 -10.58 -21.26
CA ASP A 23 -4.96 -9.77 -22.37
C ASP A 23 -3.43 -9.60 -22.32
N HIS A 24 -2.76 -10.17 -21.31
CA HIS A 24 -1.32 -10.02 -21.11
C HIS A 24 -0.52 -10.70 -22.24
N PRO A 25 0.54 -10.08 -22.78
CA PRO A 25 1.34 -10.64 -23.87
C PRO A 25 1.93 -12.03 -23.58
N GLN A 26 2.12 -12.36 -22.30
CA GLN A 26 2.65 -13.64 -21.84
C GLN A 26 1.56 -14.60 -21.33
N ARG A 27 0.29 -14.43 -21.71
CA ARG A 27 -0.84 -15.27 -21.24
C ARG A 27 -0.61 -16.78 -21.36
N THR A 28 0.19 -17.21 -22.34
CA THR A 28 0.53 -18.63 -22.58
C THR A 28 1.61 -19.18 -21.63
N SER A 29 2.29 -18.34 -20.85
CA SER A 29 3.34 -18.77 -19.92
C SER A 29 2.84 -19.15 -18.52
N TYR A 30 1.54 -19.00 -18.26
CA TYR A 30 0.93 -19.35 -16.98
C TYR A 30 -0.51 -19.84 -17.13
N THR A 31 -0.95 -20.62 -16.15
CA THR A 31 -2.34 -21.02 -15.97
C THR A 31 -3.02 -20.09 -14.95
N LEU A 32 -4.23 -19.65 -15.27
CA LEU A 32 -4.99 -18.70 -14.44
C LEU A 32 -6.10 -19.40 -13.68
N GLY A 33 -6.34 -18.97 -12.45
CA GLY A 33 -7.46 -19.38 -11.61
C GLY A 33 -8.18 -18.20 -10.99
N ILE A 34 -9.49 -18.32 -10.85
CA ILE A 34 -10.34 -17.35 -10.15
C ILE A 34 -10.96 -17.99 -8.90
N GLY A 35 -10.66 -17.42 -7.74
CA GLY A 35 -11.21 -17.83 -6.45
C GLY A 35 -12.63 -17.30 -6.26
N VAL A 36 -13.60 -18.20 -6.07
CA VAL A 36 -15.02 -17.84 -5.90
C VAL A 36 -15.69 -18.69 -4.82
N ARG A 37 -16.63 -18.09 -4.09
CA ARG A 37 -17.41 -18.79 -3.04
C ARG A 37 -18.41 -19.82 -3.59
N SER A 38 -18.74 -19.80 -4.88
CA SER A 38 -19.65 -20.77 -5.48
C SER A 38 -19.38 -21.00 -6.96
N LYS A 39 -19.66 -22.21 -7.44
CA LYS A 39 -19.54 -22.56 -8.88
C LYS A 39 -20.42 -21.66 -9.76
N SER A 40 -21.59 -21.26 -9.27
CA SER A 40 -22.50 -20.36 -9.99
C SER A 40 -21.88 -18.98 -10.21
N LYS A 41 -21.25 -18.39 -9.19
CA LYS A 41 -20.52 -17.12 -9.31
C LYS A 41 -19.35 -17.24 -10.27
N GLY A 42 -18.61 -18.35 -10.23
CA GLY A 42 -17.53 -18.63 -11.18
C GLY A 42 -18.02 -18.69 -12.64
N LYS A 43 -19.09 -19.43 -12.91
CA LYS A 43 -19.70 -19.51 -14.25
C LYS A 43 -20.23 -18.17 -14.73
N ALA A 44 -20.89 -17.42 -13.86
CA ALA A 44 -21.38 -16.07 -14.18
C ALA A 44 -20.22 -15.11 -14.51
N LEU A 45 -19.13 -15.18 -13.74
CA LEU A 45 -17.93 -14.38 -14.00
C LEU A 45 -17.26 -14.78 -15.32
N LYS A 46 -17.14 -16.09 -15.61
CA LYS A 46 -16.66 -16.58 -16.90
C LYS A 46 -17.44 -15.99 -18.05
N LYS A 47 -18.77 -16.04 -17.98
CA LYS A 47 -19.65 -15.46 -19.00
C LYS A 47 -19.49 -13.93 -19.11
N ALA A 48 -19.44 -13.23 -17.98
CA ALA A 48 -19.39 -11.77 -17.94
C ALA A 48 -18.07 -11.19 -18.49
N LEU A 49 -16.96 -11.91 -18.32
CA LEU A 49 -15.64 -11.50 -18.79
C LEU A 49 -15.18 -12.25 -20.05
N SER A 50 -16.06 -13.06 -20.65
CA SER A 50 -15.73 -13.93 -21.79
C SER A 50 -14.46 -14.77 -21.56
N LEU A 51 -14.34 -15.34 -20.35
CA LEU A 51 -13.17 -16.14 -19.96
C LEU A 51 -13.14 -17.45 -20.74
N ASP A 52 -11.97 -17.80 -21.24
CA ASP A 52 -11.74 -19.07 -21.92
C ASP A 52 -11.84 -20.27 -20.94
N ASP A 53 -11.97 -21.48 -21.49
CA ASP A 53 -12.15 -22.69 -20.69
C ASP A 53 -10.89 -23.07 -19.87
N SER A 54 -9.71 -22.61 -20.27
CA SER A 54 -8.46 -22.87 -19.54
C SER A 54 -8.36 -22.11 -18.21
N VAL A 55 -9.20 -21.09 -17.99
CA VAL A 55 -9.28 -20.41 -16.68
C VAL A 55 -9.95 -21.33 -15.66
N ASN A 56 -9.24 -21.68 -14.59
CA ASN A 56 -9.74 -22.57 -13.55
C ASN A 56 -10.70 -21.83 -12.60
N ILE A 57 -11.83 -22.44 -12.29
CA ILE A 57 -12.69 -21.98 -11.18
C ILE A 57 -12.23 -22.70 -9.91
N VAL A 58 -11.72 -21.94 -8.95
CA VAL A 58 -11.29 -22.46 -7.65
C VAL A 58 -12.34 -22.07 -6.62
N LEU A 59 -12.94 -23.07 -5.97
CA LEU A 59 -13.85 -22.81 -4.85
C LEU A 59 -13.03 -22.38 -3.64
N LEU A 60 -13.37 -21.23 -3.09
CA LEU A 60 -12.63 -20.61 -2.01
C LEU A 60 -13.54 -19.66 -1.24
N ASP A 61 -13.85 -20.03 0.00
CA ASP A 61 -14.29 -19.12 1.04
C ASP A 61 -13.11 -18.72 1.94
N ILE A 62 -12.75 -17.43 1.92
CA ILE A 62 -11.61 -16.91 2.68
C ILE A 62 -11.82 -16.91 4.19
N THR A 63 -13.08 -17.09 4.64
CA THR A 63 -13.41 -17.25 6.07
C THR A 63 -13.12 -18.67 6.58
N ARG A 64 -12.80 -19.60 5.66
CA ARG A 64 -12.52 -21.00 5.94
C ARG A 64 -11.07 -21.32 5.62
N TYR A 65 -10.23 -21.36 6.65
CA TYR A 65 -8.78 -21.55 6.48
C TYR A 65 -8.43 -22.86 5.75
N ASP A 66 -9.21 -23.93 5.95
CA ASP A 66 -9.04 -25.20 5.24
C ASP A 66 -9.18 -25.05 3.72
N GLU A 67 -10.16 -24.25 3.26
CA GLU A 67 -10.34 -23.94 1.85
C GLU A 67 -9.22 -23.03 1.32
N VAL A 68 -8.79 -22.04 2.12
CA VAL A 68 -7.68 -21.14 1.78
C VAL A 68 -6.39 -21.93 1.60
N GLU A 69 -6.02 -22.73 2.57
CA GLU A 69 -4.80 -23.51 2.55
C GLU A 69 -4.78 -24.48 1.35
N ALA A 70 -5.89 -25.18 1.10
CA ALA A 70 -6.01 -26.09 -0.04
C ALA A 70 -5.86 -25.37 -1.38
N ALA A 71 -6.39 -24.15 -1.52
CA ALA A 71 -6.23 -23.35 -2.72
C ALA A 71 -4.79 -22.84 -2.89
N VAL A 72 -4.19 -22.30 -1.82
CA VAL A 72 -2.86 -21.67 -1.84
C VAL A 72 -1.73 -22.68 -2.04
N LYS A 73 -1.79 -23.84 -1.39
CA LYS A 73 -0.74 -24.87 -1.50
C LYS A 73 -0.47 -25.27 -2.96
N ASN A 74 -1.49 -25.19 -3.79
CA ASN A 74 -1.48 -25.65 -5.18
C ASN A 74 -1.28 -24.54 -6.22
N THR A 75 -0.90 -23.34 -5.80
CA THR A 75 -0.61 -22.21 -6.69
C THR A 75 0.85 -21.77 -6.52
N ASN A 76 1.32 -20.91 -7.43
CA ASN A 76 2.63 -20.27 -7.34
C ASN A 76 2.52 -18.83 -6.83
N LEU A 77 1.46 -18.13 -7.24
CA LEU A 77 1.16 -16.75 -6.87
C LEU A 77 -0.31 -16.58 -6.54
N VAL A 78 -0.59 -15.86 -5.45
CA VAL A 78 -1.93 -15.41 -5.07
C VAL A 78 -2.00 -13.89 -5.21
N ILE A 79 -2.99 -13.41 -5.97
CA ILE A 79 -3.31 -11.99 -6.09
C ILE A 79 -4.61 -11.76 -5.31
N ASN A 80 -4.50 -11.07 -4.18
CA ASN A 80 -5.63 -10.81 -3.29
C ASN A 80 -6.24 -9.41 -3.55
N ALA A 81 -7.49 -9.39 -4.01
CA ALA A 81 -8.28 -8.18 -4.18
C ALA A 81 -9.53 -8.17 -3.27
N VAL A 82 -9.47 -8.85 -2.12
CA VAL A 82 -10.56 -8.88 -1.14
C VAL A 82 -10.22 -8.01 0.08
N GLY A 83 -10.84 -6.83 0.11
CA GLY A 83 -10.92 -5.98 1.30
C GLY A 83 -12.26 -6.16 2.05
N PRO A 84 -12.35 -5.77 3.34
CA PRO A 84 -11.28 -5.19 4.17
C PRO A 84 -10.18 -6.19 4.52
N PHE A 85 -8.92 -5.78 4.37
CA PHE A 85 -7.75 -6.66 4.51
C PHE A 85 -7.43 -6.97 5.97
N TRP A 86 -7.63 -6.00 6.87
CA TRP A 86 -7.48 -6.20 8.32
C TRP A 86 -8.24 -7.43 8.83
N ASN A 87 -9.48 -7.60 8.37
CA ASN A 87 -10.34 -8.68 8.86
C ASN A 87 -10.15 -10.00 8.11
N SER A 88 -9.84 -9.93 6.81
CA SER A 88 -9.97 -11.10 5.91
C SER A 88 -8.70 -11.46 5.14
N GLY A 89 -7.67 -10.61 5.19
CA GLY A 89 -6.44 -10.80 4.43
C GLY A 89 -5.46 -11.79 5.07
N GLU A 90 -5.46 -11.90 6.40
CA GLU A 90 -4.45 -12.65 7.15
C GLU A 90 -4.43 -14.13 6.77
N ALA A 91 -5.58 -14.80 6.65
CA ALA A 91 -5.66 -16.23 6.35
C ALA A 91 -4.93 -16.60 5.05
N ILE A 92 -5.00 -15.74 4.03
CA ILE A 92 -4.34 -15.96 2.74
C ILE A 92 -2.82 -15.79 2.88
N VAL A 93 -2.37 -14.75 3.60
CA VAL A 93 -0.95 -14.50 3.83
C VAL A 93 -0.35 -15.63 4.66
N GLN A 94 -1.03 -16.03 5.74
CA GLN A 94 -0.64 -17.15 6.59
C GLN A 94 -0.41 -18.43 5.76
N ALA A 95 -1.39 -18.81 4.92
CA ALA A 95 -1.24 -19.97 4.04
C ALA A 95 -0.09 -19.80 3.03
N CYS A 96 0.10 -18.60 2.45
CA CYS A 96 1.20 -18.37 1.53
C CYS A 96 2.56 -18.53 2.21
N VAL A 97 2.70 -17.97 3.41
CA VAL A 97 3.92 -18.02 4.19
C VAL A 97 4.24 -19.44 4.63
N HIS A 98 3.27 -20.22 5.10
CA HIS A 98 3.48 -21.63 5.47
C HIS A 98 3.93 -22.51 4.30
N HIS A 99 3.40 -22.25 3.09
CA HIS A 99 3.67 -23.07 1.90
C HIS A 99 4.73 -22.49 0.97
N GLY A 100 5.45 -21.44 1.38
CA GLY A 100 6.52 -20.83 0.57
C GLY A 100 6.01 -20.19 -0.73
N LYS A 101 4.79 -19.65 -0.73
CA LYS A 101 4.12 -19.10 -1.94
C LYS A 101 4.29 -17.60 -2.06
N LYS A 102 4.01 -17.09 -3.25
CA LYS A 102 4.04 -15.66 -3.56
C LYS A 102 2.67 -15.05 -3.34
N TYR A 103 2.64 -13.84 -2.79
CA TYR A 103 1.44 -13.09 -2.48
C TYR A 103 1.63 -11.63 -2.90
N VAL A 104 0.60 -11.08 -3.56
CA VAL A 104 0.47 -9.64 -3.77
C VAL A 104 -0.97 -9.20 -3.49
N ASP A 105 -1.15 -7.97 -3.03
CA ASP A 105 -2.48 -7.38 -2.83
C ASP A 105 -2.55 -5.90 -3.17
N ILE A 106 -3.72 -5.32 -2.97
CA ILE A 106 -4.02 -3.89 -3.20
C ILE A 106 -4.40 -3.18 -1.90
N THR A 107 -3.90 -3.64 -0.76
CA THR A 107 -4.29 -3.09 0.55
C THR A 107 -3.89 -1.62 0.69
N GLY A 108 -4.82 -0.80 1.18
CA GLY A 108 -4.58 0.59 1.59
C GLY A 108 -4.44 0.73 3.12
N GLU A 109 -4.17 -0.37 3.82
CA GLU A 109 -4.36 -0.50 5.26
C GLU A 109 -3.02 -0.66 5.99
N ALA A 110 -2.47 0.42 6.56
CA ALA A 110 -1.11 0.41 7.13
C ALA A 110 -1.02 -0.54 8.33
N LEU A 111 -2.11 -0.60 9.10
CA LEU A 111 -2.26 -1.51 10.24
C LEU A 111 -2.13 -2.97 9.83
N PHE A 112 -2.78 -3.38 8.73
CA PHE A 112 -2.65 -4.74 8.19
C PHE A 112 -1.22 -5.03 7.79
N ILE A 113 -0.56 -4.13 7.04
CA ILE A 113 0.84 -4.30 6.64
C ILE A 113 1.75 -4.45 7.86
N ARG A 114 1.50 -3.67 8.92
CA ARG A 114 2.28 -3.75 10.15
C ARG A 114 2.17 -5.11 10.81
N GLU A 115 0.97 -5.65 10.99
CA GLU A 115 0.80 -7.00 11.56
C GLU A 115 1.42 -8.08 10.66
N LEU A 116 1.37 -7.91 9.33
CA LEU A 116 2.04 -8.86 8.43
C LEU A 116 3.55 -8.91 8.67
N ILE A 117 4.18 -7.74 8.82
CA ILE A 117 5.61 -7.64 9.14
C ILE A 117 5.89 -8.28 10.49
N ASP A 118 5.15 -7.88 11.52
CA ASP A 118 5.41 -8.31 12.90
C ASP A 118 5.21 -9.83 13.09
N ARG A 119 4.25 -10.45 12.38
CA ARG A 119 3.92 -11.87 12.53
C ARG A 119 4.65 -12.79 11.55
N TYR A 120 4.89 -12.35 10.32
CA TYR A 120 5.24 -13.26 9.22
C TYR A 120 6.60 -13.01 8.57
N ASP A 121 7.32 -11.91 8.86
CA ASP A 121 8.60 -11.59 8.21
C ASP A 121 9.66 -12.71 8.40
N GLU A 122 9.80 -13.21 9.64
CA GLU A 122 10.74 -14.29 9.95
C GLU A 122 10.34 -15.61 9.27
N LEU A 123 9.06 -15.97 9.31
CA LEU A 123 8.59 -17.23 8.72
C LEU A 123 8.68 -17.20 7.19
N ALA A 124 8.33 -16.07 6.56
CA ALA A 124 8.45 -15.87 5.12
C ALA A 124 9.92 -16.01 4.67
N THR A 125 10.85 -15.48 5.46
CA THR A 125 12.29 -15.66 5.22
C THR A 125 12.69 -17.14 5.26
N LYS A 126 12.21 -17.90 6.25
CA LYS A 126 12.51 -19.34 6.38
C LYS A 126 11.91 -20.19 5.26
N THR A 127 10.72 -19.86 4.79
CA THR A 127 10.01 -20.63 3.75
C THR A 127 10.27 -20.13 2.33
N SER A 128 11.04 -19.04 2.18
CA SER A 128 11.22 -18.33 0.91
C SER A 128 9.92 -17.81 0.28
N ALA A 129 8.89 -17.59 1.09
CA ALA A 129 7.67 -16.92 0.63
C ALA A 129 7.96 -15.45 0.29
N ILE A 130 7.25 -14.92 -0.70
CA ILE A 130 7.39 -13.51 -1.12
C ILE A 130 6.04 -12.82 -0.91
N ILE A 131 5.98 -11.87 0.02
CA ILE A 131 4.77 -11.15 0.40
C ILE A 131 4.94 -9.67 0.03
N VAL A 132 4.16 -9.18 -0.95
CA VAL A 132 4.23 -7.79 -1.40
C VAL A 132 2.85 -7.12 -1.25
N PRO A 133 2.55 -6.52 -0.10
CA PRO A 133 1.31 -5.79 0.07
C PRO A 133 1.35 -4.43 -0.65
N ALA A 134 0.18 -3.81 -0.81
CA ALA A 134 0.00 -2.44 -1.32
C ALA A 134 0.47 -2.22 -2.77
N CYS A 135 0.19 -3.18 -3.65
CA CYS A 135 0.43 -3.11 -5.09
C CYS A 135 -0.77 -2.48 -5.85
N GLY A 136 -1.45 -1.50 -5.23
CA GLY A 136 -2.61 -0.81 -5.79
C GLY A 136 -2.28 0.56 -6.39
N PHE A 137 -3.31 1.27 -6.85
CA PHE A 137 -3.18 2.70 -7.12
C PHE A 137 -2.82 3.46 -5.84
N ASP A 138 -3.38 3.03 -4.72
CA ASP A 138 -2.92 3.45 -3.41
C ASP A 138 -1.52 2.83 -3.21
N CYS A 139 -0.53 3.67 -2.91
CA CYS A 139 0.90 3.40 -2.68
C CYS A 139 1.83 3.28 -3.90
N VAL A 140 1.48 2.57 -4.99
CA VAL A 140 2.46 2.34 -6.09
C VAL A 140 2.91 3.64 -6.78
N PRO A 141 2.01 4.56 -7.20
CA PRO A 141 2.42 5.83 -7.80
C PRO A 141 3.24 6.68 -6.83
N ALA A 142 2.85 6.73 -5.56
CA ALA A 142 3.54 7.46 -4.51
C ALA A 142 4.99 6.97 -4.34
N ASP A 143 5.17 5.67 -4.12
CA ASP A 143 6.49 5.05 -3.90
C ASP A 143 7.38 5.14 -5.14
N LEU A 144 6.81 4.84 -6.31
CA LEU A 144 7.55 4.89 -7.58
C LEU A 144 7.98 6.33 -7.93
N ALA A 145 7.12 7.33 -7.70
CA ALA A 145 7.45 8.73 -7.98
C ALA A 145 8.63 9.23 -7.14
N VAL A 146 8.67 8.86 -5.86
CA VAL A 146 9.78 9.18 -4.95
C VAL A 146 11.04 8.46 -5.38
N TYR A 147 10.94 7.16 -5.69
CA TYR A 147 12.06 6.35 -6.17
C TYR A 147 12.70 6.95 -7.44
N LEU A 148 11.89 7.28 -8.45
CA LEU A 148 12.36 7.86 -9.70
C LEU A 148 12.92 9.27 -9.52
N SER A 149 12.31 10.07 -8.64
CA SER A 149 12.80 11.41 -8.30
C SER A 149 14.17 11.36 -7.62
N ASN A 150 14.37 10.42 -6.69
CA ASN A 150 15.68 10.17 -6.07
C ASN A 150 16.74 9.80 -7.12
N GLN A 151 16.43 8.85 -8.01
CA GLN A 151 17.34 8.45 -9.07
C GLN A 151 17.67 9.61 -10.02
N THR A 152 16.68 10.40 -10.39
CA THR A 152 16.85 11.56 -11.28
C THR A 152 17.74 12.61 -10.65
N LEU A 153 17.49 12.96 -9.38
CA LEU A 153 18.31 13.90 -8.62
C LEU A 153 19.76 13.45 -8.52
N LYS A 154 20.00 12.17 -8.20
CA LYS A 154 21.35 11.61 -8.08
C LYS A 154 22.08 11.48 -9.41
N ARG A 155 21.38 11.24 -10.51
CA ARG A 155 21.97 11.31 -11.86
C ARG A 155 22.41 12.73 -12.22
N ALA A 156 21.64 13.75 -11.80
CA ALA A 156 21.93 15.14 -12.09
C ALA A 156 23.03 15.75 -11.21
N LEU A 157 23.02 15.46 -9.91
CA LEU A 157 23.88 16.10 -8.90
C LEU A 157 24.95 15.17 -8.31
N GLY A 158 24.95 13.89 -8.67
CA GLY A 158 25.87 12.87 -8.17
C GLY A 158 25.26 11.95 -7.09
N PRO A 159 25.81 10.74 -6.92
CA PRO A 159 25.24 9.69 -6.08
C PRO A 159 25.24 10.00 -4.57
N TYR A 160 26.01 11.00 -4.14
CA TYR A 160 26.09 11.42 -2.74
C TYR A 160 24.99 12.39 -2.32
N THR A 161 24.21 12.91 -3.27
CA THR A 161 23.09 13.83 -3.01
C THR A 161 21.93 13.13 -2.32
N ASP A 162 21.41 13.72 -1.24
CA ASP A 162 20.22 13.23 -0.54
C ASP A 162 18.95 13.97 -1.01
N LEU A 163 17.79 13.29 -1.02
CA LEU A 163 16.53 13.78 -1.58
C LEU A 163 15.86 14.90 -0.74
N GLY A 164 16.17 14.98 0.56
CA GLY A 164 15.57 16.00 1.44
C GLY A 164 14.04 15.88 1.53
N LEU A 165 13.30 16.84 0.97
CA LEU A 165 11.82 16.82 0.96
C LEU A 165 11.29 16.43 -0.42
N SER A 166 10.51 15.35 -0.50
CA SER A 166 9.74 14.99 -1.69
C SER A 166 8.26 15.33 -1.50
N GLN A 167 7.67 16.00 -2.49
CA GLN A 167 6.25 16.36 -2.48
C GLN A 167 5.58 15.87 -3.76
N THR A 168 4.53 15.05 -3.61
CA THR A 168 3.74 14.55 -4.74
C THR A 168 2.40 15.28 -4.82
N PHE A 169 2.02 15.69 -6.03
CA PHE A 169 0.75 16.38 -6.31
C PHE A 169 -0.04 15.57 -7.34
N TYR A 170 -1.24 15.11 -6.97
CA TYR A 170 -2.12 14.34 -7.84
C TYR A 170 -3.15 15.22 -8.51
N SER A 171 -3.41 14.96 -9.80
CA SER A 171 -4.58 15.49 -10.51
C SER A 171 -5.39 14.31 -11.01
N VAL A 172 -6.16 13.69 -10.10
CA VAL A 172 -6.98 12.52 -10.40
C VAL A 172 -8.42 12.73 -9.95
N ASN A 173 -9.36 12.25 -10.76
CA ASN A 173 -10.77 12.16 -10.36
C ASN A 173 -10.94 10.87 -9.58
N PHE A 174 -11.16 10.97 -8.27
CA PHE A 174 -11.25 9.81 -7.39
C PHE A 174 -12.71 9.39 -7.20
N GLU A 175 -13.05 8.16 -7.59
CA GLU A 175 -14.29 7.49 -7.20
C GLU A 175 -13.93 6.27 -6.35
N PHE A 176 -14.44 6.21 -5.12
CA PHE A 176 -14.20 5.06 -4.26
C PHE A 176 -14.95 3.84 -4.78
N SER A 177 -14.23 2.73 -4.96
CA SER A 177 -14.88 1.44 -5.21
C SER A 177 -15.71 1.01 -3.99
N GLY A 178 -16.68 0.11 -4.19
CA GLY A 178 -17.44 -0.46 -3.08
C GLY A 178 -16.55 -1.15 -2.03
N GLY A 179 -15.45 -1.76 -2.47
CA GLY A 179 -14.46 -2.37 -1.57
C GLY A 179 -13.69 -1.33 -0.75
N SER A 180 -13.27 -0.23 -1.37
CA SER A 180 -12.59 0.87 -0.68
C SER A 180 -13.47 1.51 0.39
N ARG A 181 -14.78 1.65 0.14
CA ARG A 181 -15.75 2.11 1.13
C ARG A 181 -15.88 1.14 2.30
N ALA A 182 -15.93 -0.17 2.03
CA ALA A 182 -15.99 -1.19 3.06
C ALA A 182 -14.72 -1.21 3.94
N THR A 183 -13.54 -1.06 3.34
CA THR A 183 -12.27 -0.88 4.06
C THR A 183 -12.32 0.32 5.00
N LEU A 184 -12.77 1.49 4.52
CA LEU A 184 -12.86 2.69 5.35
C LEU A 184 -13.79 2.49 6.55
N MET A 185 -14.93 1.83 6.36
CA MET A 185 -15.88 1.56 7.46
C MET A 185 -15.31 0.55 8.46
N SER A 186 -14.70 -0.54 7.98
CA SER A 186 -14.10 -1.56 8.86
C SER A 186 -12.92 -1.00 9.67
N MET A 187 -12.11 -0.11 9.09
CA MET A 187 -11.09 0.61 9.86
C MET A 187 -11.67 1.44 10.99
N TYR A 188 -12.85 2.02 10.79
CA TYR A 188 -13.52 2.84 11.80
C TYR A 188 -14.20 1.98 12.88
N GLU A 189 -14.78 0.84 12.50
CA GLU A 189 -15.57 -0.02 13.40
C GLU A 189 -14.73 -1.07 14.14
N ASP A 190 -13.79 -1.73 13.47
CA ASP A 190 -13.16 -2.97 13.97
C ASP A 190 -11.70 -2.79 14.43
N ALA A 191 -10.98 -1.77 13.92
CA ALA A 191 -9.55 -1.64 14.17
C ALA A 191 -9.27 -1.06 15.58
N PRO A 192 -8.40 -1.69 16.40
CA PRO A 192 -7.97 -1.11 17.66
C PRO A 192 -7.30 0.24 17.43
N ARG A 193 -7.87 1.31 18.00
CA ARG A 193 -7.48 2.70 17.74
C ARG A 193 -6.01 3.00 18.00
N ASP A 194 -5.44 2.43 19.06
CA ASP A 194 -4.02 2.62 19.38
C ASP A 194 -3.13 2.00 18.31
N LYS A 195 -3.43 0.77 17.88
CA LYS A 195 -2.71 0.11 16.79
C LYS A 195 -2.87 0.85 15.47
N PHE A 196 -4.08 1.32 15.18
CA PHE A 196 -4.34 2.17 14.02
C PHE A 196 -3.43 3.42 14.08
N ARG A 197 -3.48 4.20 15.17
CA ARG A 197 -2.65 5.39 15.33
C ARG A 197 -1.16 5.08 15.16
N GLU A 198 -0.66 4.02 15.78
CA GLU A 198 0.75 3.60 15.68
C GLU A 198 1.15 3.25 14.25
N SER A 199 0.29 2.53 13.52
CA SER A 199 0.56 2.10 12.14
C SER A 199 0.66 3.25 11.12
N TYR A 200 0.09 4.42 11.43
CA TYR A 200 0.13 5.62 10.58
C TYR A 200 1.13 6.68 11.03
N GLN A 201 1.92 6.42 12.08
CA GLN A 201 3.03 7.30 12.48
C GLN A 201 4.15 7.29 11.43
N ASP A 202 4.97 8.35 11.42
CA ASP A 202 6.15 8.40 10.57
C ASP A 202 7.08 7.22 10.86
N TYR A 203 7.49 6.53 9.80
CA TYR A 203 8.36 5.36 9.80
C TYR A 203 7.78 4.15 10.53
N ALA A 204 6.46 4.09 10.75
CA ALA A 204 5.80 2.98 11.46
C ALA A 204 6.02 1.60 10.82
N LEU A 205 6.13 1.57 9.48
CA LEU A 205 6.42 0.36 8.70
C LEU A 205 7.90 0.22 8.32
N SER A 206 8.74 1.19 8.70
CA SER A 206 10.13 1.25 8.27
C SER A 206 11.05 0.60 9.31
N PRO A 207 12.01 -0.25 8.90
CA PRO A 207 13.01 -0.79 9.82
C PRO A 207 14.01 0.28 10.31
N VAL A 208 14.11 1.42 9.61
CA VAL A 208 15.00 2.53 9.97
C VAL A 208 14.19 3.82 10.11
N ARG A 209 14.38 4.54 11.21
CA ARG A 209 13.73 5.84 11.42
C ARG A 209 14.48 6.94 10.67
N GLY A 210 13.72 7.83 10.04
CA GLY A 210 14.23 9.07 9.44
C GLY A 210 13.65 10.31 10.11
N PHE A 211 13.69 11.45 9.40
CA PHE A 211 13.14 12.71 9.90
C PHE A 211 11.63 12.76 9.71
N ARG A 212 10.92 13.30 10.71
CA ARG A 212 9.46 13.44 10.66
C ARG A 212 9.04 14.23 9.42
N SER A 213 8.00 13.75 8.76
CA SER A 213 7.35 14.45 7.67
C SER A 213 6.77 15.78 8.20
N PRO A 214 6.91 16.88 7.44
CA PRO A 214 6.48 18.18 7.91
C PRO A 214 4.96 18.23 8.11
N CYS A 215 4.52 18.94 9.15
CA CYS A 215 3.16 19.46 9.19
C CYS A 215 3.08 20.59 8.15
N LEU A 216 2.46 20.31 7.01
CA LEU A 216 2.49 21.22 5.87
C LEU A 216 1.39 22.27 6.02
N HIS A 217 1.72 23.54 5.72
CA HIS A 217 0.75 24.62 5.65
C HIS A 217 -0.25 24.36 4.51
N LEU A 218 -1.54 24.38 4.85
CA LEU A 218 -2.65 24.14 3.93
C LEU A 218 -3.45 25.44 3.73
N PRO A 219 -3.94 25.71 2.51
CA PRO A 219 -3.73 24.94 1.29
C PRO A 219 -2.31 25.11 0.72
N ARG A 220 -1.77 24.05 0.08
CA ARG A 220 -0.38 24.01 -0.37
C ARG A 220 -0.24 24.63 -1.77
N PRO A 221 0.62 25.64 -1.99
CA PRO A 221 0.90 26.11 -3.35
C PRO A 221 1.64 25.04 -4.14
N VAL A 222 1.18 24.77 -5.36
CA VAL A 222 1.84 23.84 -6.27
C VAL A 222 3.05 24.54 -6.90
N PRO A 223 4.24 23.94 -6.86
CA PRO A 223 5.44 24.53 -7.48
C PRO A 223 5.25 24.76 -8.99
N LEU A 224 6.01 25.72 -9.54
CA LEU A 224 6.19 25.93 -10.98
C LEU A 224 4.89 26.24 -11.76
N HIS A 225 3.93 26.94 -11.16
CA HIS A 225 2.70 27.36 -11.82
C HIS A 225 2.48 28.88 -11.78
N SER A 226 2.07 29.43 -12.93
CA SER A 226 1.65 30.83 -13.10
C SER A 226 0.39 30.88 -13.98
N PRO A 227 -0.78 31.28 -13.46
CA PRO A 227 -1.02 31.80 -12.11
C PRO A 227 -0.84 30.72 -11.01
N PRO A 228 -0.62 31.13 -9.74
CA PRO A 228 -0.49 30.19 -8.63
C PRO A 228 -1.75 29.34 -8.46
N ILE A 229 -1.54 28.04 -8.26
CA ILE A 229 -2.59 27.08 -7.97
C ILE A 229 -2.31 26.37 -6.65
N PHE A 230 -3.37 25.89 -6.01
CA PHE A 230 -3.33 25.33 -4.65
C PHE A 230 -3.88 23.91 -4.60
N ALA A 231 -3.30 23.10 -3.73
CA ALA A 231 -3.67 21.73 -3.47
C ALA A 231 -4.08 21.53 -2.00
N ALA A 232 -4.91 20.51 -1.77
CA ALA A 232 -5.36 20.07 -0.44
C ALA A 232 -4.66 18.76 -0.04
N PRO A 233 -4.74 18.30 1.22
CA PRO A 233 -4.22 16.99 1.60
C PRO A 233 -4.87 15.88 0.78
N TYR A 234 -4.08 14.88 0.40
CA TYR A 234 -4.61 13.67 -0.20
C TYR A 234 -5.11 12.70 0.88
N VAL A 235 -6.25 12.05 0.64
CA VAL A 235 -6.90 11.14 1.60
C VAL A 235 -6.03 9.92 1.94
N MET A 236 -5.28 9.39 0.96
CA MET A 236 -4.41 8.22 1.16
C MET A 236 -3.00 8.59 1.62
N ALA A 237 -2.71 9.88 1.85
CA ALA A 237 -1.37 10.35 2.22
C ALA A 237 -0.77 9.65 3.44
N GLY A 238 -1.62 9.19 4.38
CA GLY A 238 -1.17 8.45 5.54
C GLY A 238 -0.54 7.09 5.21
N ILE A 239 -1.23 6.28 4.39
CA ILE A 239 -0.74 4.95 3.99
C ILE A 239 0.41 5.07 2.99
N ASP A 240 0.29 5.98 2.02
CA ASP A 240 1.32 6.20 0.99
C ASP A 240 2.63 6.63 1.62
N ARG A 241 2.57 7.53 2.61
CA ARG A 241 3.74 7.89 3.43
C ARG A 241 4.35 6.69 4.14
N ALA A 242 3.54 5.82 4.74
CA ALA A 242 4.04 4.66 5.47
C ALA A 242 4.79 3.69 4.54
N VAL A 243 4.29 3.47 3.33
CA VAL A 243 4.94 2.63 2.31
C VAL A 243 6.21 3.28 1.76
N VAL A 244 6.15 4.56 1.37
CA VAL A 244 7.32 5.32 0.90
C VAL A 244 8.45 5.32 1.93
N GLN A 245 8.11 5.55 3.21
CA GLN A 245 9.08 5.51 4.30
C GLN A 245 9.61 4.10 4.57
N ARG A 246 8.82 3.05 4.31
CA ARG A 246 9.31 1.66 4.35
C ARG A 246 10.34 1.39 3.25
N THR A 247 10.09 1.84 2.01
CA THR A 247 11.08 1.74 0.92
C THR A 247 12.38 2.45 1.28
N PHE A 248 12.29 3.66 1.86
CA PHE A 248 13.44 4.34 2.44
C PHE A 248 14.19 3.45 3.45
N GLY A 249 13.49 2.89 4.43
CA GLY A 249 14.09 2.10 5.49
C GLY A 249 14.76 0.82 5.00
N LEU A 250 14.12 0.11 4.06
CA LEU A 250 14.68 -1.10 3.47
C LEU A 250 15.96 -0.81 2.69
N ASN A 251 15.98 0.27 1.90
CA ASN A 251 17.18 0.69 1.17
C ASN A 251 18.29 1.15 2.13
N GLN A 252 17.93 1.89 3.18
CA GLN A 252 18.87 2.35 4.19
C GLN A 252 19.46 1.20 5.01
N LEU A 253 18.65 0.20 5.37
CA LEU A 253 19.09 -1.01 6.07
C LEU A 253 20.07 -1.82 5.21
N LYS A 254 19.73 -2.08 3.95
CA LYS A 254 20.63 -2.77 3.01
C LYS A 254 21.97 -2.05 2.88
N PHE A 255 21.92 -0.72 2.74
CA PHE A 255 23.12 0.11 2.66
C PHE A 255 23.94 0.05 3.95
N SER A 256 23.33 0.15 5.14
CA SER A 256 24.06 0.07 6.41
C SER A 256 24.67 -1.30 6.65
N THR A 257 23.97 -2.38 6.29
CA THR A 257 24.49 -3.75 6.42
C THR A 257 25.70 -3.97 5.52
N ALA A 258 25.64 -3.52 4.25
CA ALA A 258 26.79 -3.59 3.35
C ALA A 258 28.01 -2.82 3.91
N ARG A 259 27.76 -1.68 4.58
CA ARG A 259 28.82 -0.90 5.26
C ARG A 259 29.41 -1.60 6.48
N MET A 260 28.62 -2.35 7.25
CA MET A 260 29.14 -3.09 8.41
C MET A 260 30.02 -4.27 8.01
N LEU A 261 29.78 -4.85 6.82
CA LEU A 261 30.58 -5.96 6.26
C LEU A 261 31.87 -5.49 5.54
N GLN A 262 32.29 -4.23 5.72
CA GLN A 262 33.40 -3.55 5.00
C GLN A 262 34.82 -4.14 5.17
N GLY A 263 34.98 -5.30 5.82
CA GLY A 263 36.26 -6.03 5.83
C GLY A 263 36.62 -6.67 4.49
N GLU A 264 35.64 -6.89 3.62
CA GLU A 264 35.80 -7.56 2.33
C GLU A 264 35.70 -6.56 1.17
N LYS A 265 36.54 -6.69 0.13
CA LYS A 265 36.46 -5.87 -1.11
C LYS A 265 35.03 -5.81 -1.67
N SER A 266 34.25 -6.89 -1.49
CA SER A 266 32.84 -7.00 -1.86
C SER A 266 31.94 -5.93 -1.22
N GLY A 267 32.21 -5.51 0.03
CA GLY A 267 31.38 -4.53 0.74
C GLY A 267 31.43 -3.13 0.12
N ARG A 268 32.60 -2.69 -0.39
CA ARG A 268 32.74 -1.39 -1.05
C ARG A 268 32.02 -1.34 -2.40
N GLU A 269 32.07 -2.43 -3.17
CA GLU A 269 31.35 -2.53 -4.44
C GLU A 269 29.83 -2.54 -4.21
N GLN A 270 29.36 -3.30 -3.22
CA GLN A 270 27.94 -3.29 -2.83
C GLN A 270 27.47 -1.92 -2.36
N GLU A 271 28.29 -1.20 -1.59
CA GLU A 271 27.96 0.16 -1.15
C GLU A 271 27.74 1.10 -2.34
N GLN A 272 28.63 1.06 -3.34
CA GLN A 272 28.51 1.87 -4.56
C GLN A 272 27.24 1.54 -5.35
N LEU A 273 26.87 0.25 -5.42
CA LEU A 273 25.64 -0.20 -6.09
C LEU A 273 24.36 0.22 -5.34
N LEU A 274 24.40 0.25 -4.01
CA LEU A 274 23.24 0.58 -3.17
C LEU A 274 23.07 2.08 -2.94
N ARG A 275 24.14 2.88 -3.05
CA ARG A 275 24.10 4.33 -2.82
C ARG A 275 23.05 5.05 -3.67
N PRO A 276 22.82 4.74 -4.96
CA PRO A 276 21.75 5.36 -5.74
C PRO A 276 20.33 5.09 -5.22
N LEU A 277 20.13 4.06 -4.39
CA LEU A 277 18.81 3.64 -3.88
C LEU A 277 18.44 4.31 -2.55
N THR A 278 19.42 4.81 -1.79
CA THR A 278 19.16 5.50 -0.51
C THR A 278 18.53 6.87 -0.74
N TYR A 279 17.66 7.35 0.15
CA TYR A 279 17.07 8.70 0.01
C TYR A 279 17.79 9.75 0.88
N GLY A 280 18.58 9.30 1.87
CA GLY A 280 19.28 10.17 2.79
C GLY A 280 18.60 10.31 4.15
N SER A 281 19.38 10.61 5.19
CA SER A 281 18.89 10.64 6.57
C SER A 281 17.81 11.71 6.80
N GLN A 282 17.87 12.82 6.06
CA GLN A 282 16.96 13.96 6.15
C GLN A 282 15.68 13.80 5.29
N PHE A 283 15.44 12.60 4.77
CA PHE A 283 14.30 12.34 3.90
C PHE A 283 12.98 12.66 4.62
N ARG A 284 12.09 13.35 3.91
CA ARG A 284 10.75 13.74 4.34
C ARG A 284 9.81 13.63 3.14
N TYR A 285 8.55 13.31 3.41
CA TYR A 285 7.55 13.07 2.37
C TYR A 285 6.23 13.79 2.65
N GLY A 286 5.59 14.32 1.62
CA GLY A 286 4.25 14.91 1.70
C GLY A 286 3.47 14.74 0.40
N GLU A 287 2.15 14.66 0.50
CA GLU A 287 1.29 14.31 -0.62
C GLU A 287 0.01 15.14 -0.64
N PHE A 288 -0.38 15.58 -1.83
CA PHE A 288 -1.46 16.53 -2.03
C PHE A 288 -2.31 16.21 -3.25
N LEU A 289 -3.58 16.60 -3.19
CA LEU A 289 -4.55 16.47 -4.26
C LEU A 289 -4.91 17.83 -4.84
N PHE A 290 -4.90 17.92 -6.16
CA PHE A 290 -5.34 19.08 -6.90
C PHE A 290 -6.86 19.24 -6.82
N THR A 291 -7.33 20.42 -6.41
CA THR A 291 -8.77 20.66 -6.28
C THR A 291 -9.32 21.40 -7.50
N GLY A 292 -9.61 20.67 -8.58
CA GLY A 292 -10.32 21.19 -9.75
C GLY A 292 -9.66 22.40 -10.41
N SER A 293 -10.19 23.61 -10.19
CA SER A 293 -9.68 24.87 -10.78
C SER A 293 -8.40 25.41 -10.13
N GLY A 294 -7.85 24.74 -9.10
CA GLY A 294 -6.64 25.18 -8.41
C GLY A 294 -6.79 26.44 -7.55
N GLY A 295 -8.03 26.92 -7.34
CA GLY A 295 -8.30 28.12 -6.54
C GLY A 295 -8.06 27.92 -5.05
N TYR A 296 -7.45 28.93 -4.41
CA TYR A 296 -7.11 28.93 -2.97
C TYR A 296 -8.28 28.54 -2.06
N TYR A 297 -9.44 29.19 -2.21
CA TYR A 297 -10.60 28.96 -1.33
C TYR A 297 -11.16 27.53 -1.44
N ARG A 298 -11.10 26.94 -2.63
CA ARG A 298 -11.54 25.56 -2.83
C ARG A 298 -10.58 24.58 -2.17
N ALA A 299 -9.27 24.78 -2.35
CA ALA A 299 -8.25 23.98 -1.68
C ALA A 299 -8.35 24.11 -0.14
N LEU A 300 -8.63 25.32 0.37
CA LEU A 300 -8.87 25.55 1.79
C LEU A 300 -10.10 24.79 2.30
N LEU A 301 -11.24 24.90 1.63
CA LEU A 301 -12.46 24.21 2.03
C LEU A 301 -12.28 22.68 2.04
N HIS A 302 -11.66 22.12 1.01
CA HIS A 302 -11.31 20.70 0.98
C HIS A 302 -10.36 20.32 2.11
N SER A 303 -9.36 21.14 2.41
CA SER A 303 -8.42 20.89 3.51
C SER A 303 -9.14 20.85 4.86
N VAL A 304 -10.03 21.82 5.13
CA VAL A 304 -10.83 21.86 6.36
C VAL A 304 -11.75 20.63 6.46
N PHE A 305 -12.46 20.29 5.39
CA PHE A 305 -13.33 19.11 5.35
C PHE A 305 -12.54 17.82 5.63
N MET A 306 -11.37 17.66 5.01
CA MET A 306 -10.49 16.51 5.22
C MET A 306 -9.97 16.44 6.66
N ILE A 307 -9.51 17.55 7.22
CA ILE A 307 -9.04 17.61 8.62
C ILE A 307 -10.17 17.25 9.57
N LEU A 308 -11.37 17.83 9.39
CA LEU A 308 -12.54 17.49 10.20
C LEU A 308 -12.89 16.00 10.09
N THR A 309 -12.85 15.43 8.89
CA THR A 309 -13.08 13.99 8.69
C THR A 309 -12.06 13.14 9.44
N LEU A 310 -10.76 13.48 9.34
CA LEU A 310 -9.70 12.79 10.06
C LEU A 310 -9.82 12.94 11.58
N ILE A 311 -10.25 14.11 12.08
CA ILE A 311 -10.52 14.32 13.51
C ILE A 311 -11.70 13.45 13.94
N LEU A 312 -12.80 13.42 13.18
CA LEU A 312 -13.96 12.59 13.48
C LEU A 312 -13.60 11.09 13.51
N LEU A 313 -12.73 10.64 12.60
CA LEU A 313 -12.20 9.27 12.61
C LEU A 313 -11.32 8.98 13.84
N ARG A 314 -10.76 10.01 14.49
CA ARG A 314 -9.99 9.90 15.73
C ARG A 314 -10.86 10.03 16.99
N LEU A 315 -12.03 10.67 16.92
CA LEU A 315 -12.93 10.83 18.07
C LEU A 315 -13.50 9.47 18.53
N PRO A 316 -13.71 9.25 19.83
CA PRO A 316 -14.37 8.05 20.36
C PRO A 316 -15.70 7.81 19.64
N ALA A 317 -16.13 6.54 19.56
CA ALA A 317 -17.50 6.25 19.15
C ALA A 317 -18.43 7.04 20.08
N ALA A 318 -19.62 7.44 19.62
CA ALA A 318 -20.53 8.27 20.42
C ALA A 318 -20.85 7.68 21.81
N SER A 319 -20.66 6.37 22.00
CA SER A 319 -20.76 5.65 23.27
C SER A 319 -19.65 5.95 24.29
N ASP A 320 -18.49 6.46 23.86
CA ASP A 320 -17.27 6.61 24.67
C ASP A 320 -16.81 8.09 24.81
N LEU A 321 -17.64 9.04 24.36
CA LEU A 321 -17.32 10.47 24.38
C LEU A 321 -17.41 11.06 25.80
N ASN A 322 -16.25 11.35 26.42
CA ASN A 322 -16.15 12.25 27.57
C ASN A 322 -15.41 13.55 27.19
N LEU A 323 -15.53 14.61 28.00
CA LEU A 323 -14.96 15.94 27.72
C LEU A 323 -13.41 15.95 27.60
N ASP A 324 -12.71 15.05 28.30
CA ASP A 324 -11.25 14.91 28.27
C ASP A 324 -10.76 14.29 26.94
N SER A 325 -11.52 13.34 26.41
CA SER A 325 -11.23 12.69 25.12
C SER A 325 -11.34 13.65 23.92
N LEU A 326 -12.24 14.65 24.02
CA LEU A 326 -12.38 15.73 23.05
C LEU A 326 -11.17 16.68 23.08
N LEU A 327 -10.69 17.06 24.26
CA LEU A 327 -9.55 17.98 24.40
C LEU A 327 -8.23 17.39 23.87
N ALA A 328 -8.03 16.07 24.00
CA ALA A 328 -6.86 15.39 23.47
C ALA A 328 -6.83 15.30 21.91
N ALA A 329 -7.99 15.29 21.26
CA ALA A 329 -8.09 15.15 19.80
C ALA A 329 -7.75 16.44 19.03
N PHE A 330 -7.83 17.62 19.67
CA PHE A 330 -7.59 18.92 19.04
C PHE A 330 -6.14 19.42 19.13
N LEU A 331 -5.25 18.73 19.86
CA LEU A 331 -3.88 19.21 20.16
C LEU A 331 -2.75 18.42 19.45
N CYS A 332 -3.04 17.58 18.45
CA CYS A 332 -2.03 16.84 17.67
C CYS A 332 -2.36 16.67 16.17
#